data_AF-W5SY45-F1
#
_entry.id   AF-W5SY45-F1
#
_cell.length_a   1.000
_cell.length_b   1.000
_cell.length_c   1.000
_cell.angle_alpha   90.00
_cell.angle_beta   90.00
_cell.angle_gamma   90.00
#
_symmetry.space_group_name_H-M   'P 1'
#
loop_
_entity.id
_entity.type
_entity.pdbx_description
1 polymer ?
#
loop_
_entity_poly.entity_id
_entity_poly.type
_entity_poly.pdbx_seq_one_letter_code
_entity_poly.pdbx_strand_id
1 'polypeptide(L)'
;MKRIEHIKLYTVGEVVEILNADFNHQTTSPVLCRKITMLTAYVIYNKSRYIPEDIIGDLIVSIRKREIRFKTEKIIAKKLESIKNFIKVYEQKHKQPSSTKEINNINTNEILEAIIQLKEEIIQLKEEIQKMRKQEQEELKEKNKEITEPKEMMQKK
;
A
#
# COMPACT_ATOMS: atom_id res chain seq x y z
N MET A 1 1.66 -16.20 -13.55
CA MET A 1 3.13 -16.14 -13.46
C MET A 1 3.65 -15.28 -14.60
N LYS A 2 4.60 -14.38 -14.32
CA LYS A 2 5.30 -13.57 -15.33
C LYS A 2 6.75 -14.02 -15.40
N ARG A 3 7.33 -14.03 -16.60
CA ARG A 3 8.72 -14.43 -16.81
C ARG A 3 9.49 -13.29 -17.45
N ILE A 4 10.58 -12.89 -16.82
CA ILE A 4 11.54 -11.90 -17.32
C ILE A 4 12.86 -12.64 -17.50
N GLU A 5 13.18 -13.02 -18.73
CA GLU A 5 14.29 -13.94 -19.06
C GLU A 5 14.25 -15.23 -18.22
N HIS A 6 15.19 -15.39 -17.28
CA HIS A 6 15.29 -16.53 -16.37
C HIS A 6 14.57 -16.31 -15.03
N ILE A 7 14.14 -15.09 -14.73
CA ILE A 7 13.45 -14.76 -13.47
C ILE A 7 11.97 -15.01 -13.62
N LYS A 8 11.39 -15.83 -12.74
CA LYS A 8 9.94 -16.00 -12.63
C LYS A 8 9.38 -15.16 -11.48
N LEU A 9 8.26 -14.51 -11.78
CA LEU A 9 7.56 -13.58 -10.92
C LEU A 9 6.14 -14.11 -10.66
N TYR A 10 5.77 -14.16 -9.39
CA TYR A 10 4.51 -14.73 -8.92
C TYR A 10 3.70 -13.69 -8.16
N THR A 11 2.39 -13.81 -8.25
CA THR A 11 1.44 -13.08 -7.40
C THR A 11 1.37 -13.75 -6.02
N VAL A 12 0.84 -13.05 -5.01
CA VAL A 12 0.72 -13.59 -3.65
C VAL A 12 -0.05 -14.91 -3.63
N GLY A 13 -1.16 -15.02 -4.39
CA GLY A 13 -1.96 -16.24 -4.47
C GLY A 13 -1.17 -17.43 -5.02
N GLU A 14 -0.43 -17.22 -6.11
CA GLU A 14 0.41 -18.25 -6.71
C GLU A 14 1.53 -18.71 -5.74
N VAL A 15 2.10 -17.80 -4.94
CA VAL A 15 3.09 -18.18 -3.94
C VAL A 15 2.49 -19.03 -2.81
N VAL A 16 1.22 -18.78 -2.42
CA VAL A 16 0.53 -19.65 -1.45
C VAL A 16 0.43 -21.08 -1.97
N GLU A 17 0.08 -21.24 -3.25
CA GLU A 17 -0.01 -22.54 -3.90
C GLU A 17 1.35 -23.24 -3.96
N ILE A 18 2.41 -22.52 -4.34
CA ILE A 18 3.79 -23.04 -4.39
C ILE A 18 4.28 -23.47 -3.00
N LEU A 19 4.03 -22.64 -1.98
CA LEU A 19 4.43 -22.97 -0.60
C LEU A 19 3.73 -24.23 -0.09
N ASN A 20 2.48 -24.44 -0.48
CA ASN A 20 1.74 -25.64 -0.12
C ASN A 20 2.23 -26.88 -0.89
N ALA A 21 2.42 -26.77 -2.22
CA ALA A 21 2.78 -27.89 -3.09
C ALA A 21 4.24 -28.33 -2.92
N ASP A 22 5.18 -27.39 -2.94
CA ASP A 22 6.62 -27.69 -3.03
C ASP A 22 7.29 -27.76 -1.66
N PHE A 23 6.70 -27.12 -0.65
CA PHE A 23 7.31 -26.96 0.67
C PHE A 23 6.46 -27.46 1.83
N ASN A 24 5.27 -28.04 1.56
CA ASN A 24 4.32 -28.49 2.57
C ASN A 24 4.03 -27.42 3.66
N HIS A 25 4.05 -26.15 3.26
CA HIS A 25 3.85 -25.00 4.14
C HIS A 25 2.48 -24.37 3.89
N GLN A 26 1.50 -24.76 4.68
CA GLN A 26 0.16 -24.21 4.59
C GLN A 26 0.11 -22.77 5.14
N THR A 27 -0.32 -21.83 4.31
CA THR A 27 -0.51 -20.43 4.68
C THR A 27 -1.70 -19.83 3.93
N THR A 28 -2.07 -18.60 4.25
CA THR A 28 -3.14 -17.87 3.56
C THR A 28 -2.59 -16.60 2.92
N SER A 29 -3.22 -16.14 1.83
CA SER A 29 -2.80 -14.92 1.14
C SER A 29 -2.67 -13.69 2.06
N PRO A 30 -3.58 -13.44 3.03
CA PRO A 30 -3.43 -12.33 3.98
C PRO A 30 -2.20 -12.46 4.89
N VAL A 31 -1.94 -13.66 5.42
CA VAL A 31 -0.79 -13.93 6.31
C VAL A 31 0.51 -13.75 5.54
N LEU A 32 0.57 -14.32 4.33
CA LEU A 32 1.72 -14.22 3.46
C LEU A 32 1.95 -12.78 2.98
N CYS A 33 0.91 -12.06 2.58
CA CYS A 33 0.99 -10.66 2.16
C CYS A 33 1.56 -9.76 3.27
N ARG A 34 1.10 -9.96 4.51
CA ARG A 34 1.64 -9.25 5.69
C ARG A 34 3.12 -9.57 5.90
N LYS A 35 3.51 -10.83 5.77
CA LYS A 35 4.90 -11.29 5.89
C LYS A 35 5.79 -10.67 4.81
N ILE A 36 5.35 -10.72 3.54
CA ILE A 36 6.05 -10.13 2.40
C ILE A 36 6.24 -8.63 2.58
N THR A 37 5.19 -7.92 3.01
CA THR A 37 5.25 -6.47 3.24
C THR A 37 6.22 -6.12 4.35
N MET A 38 6.19 -6.88 5.46
CA MET A 38 7.10 -6.67 6.59
C MET A 38 8.57 -6.90 6.21
N LEU A 39 8.84 -7.86 5.32
CA LEU A 39 10.18 -8.18 4.83
C LEU A 39 10.58 -7.38 3.58
N THR A 40 9.69 -6.52 3.05
CA THR A 40 9.85 -5.85 1.75
C THR A 40 10.22 -6.84 0.63
N ALA A 41 9.68 -8.06 0.69
CA ALA A 41 10.03 -9.23 -0.12
C ALA A 41 9.36 -9.23 -1.51
N TYR A 42 9.37 -8.09 -2.22
CA TYR A 42 8.68 -7.93 -3.50
C TYR A 42 9.42 -6.99 -4.46
N VAL A 43 9.11 -7.14 -5.75
CA VAL A 43 9.54 -6.23 -6.82
C VAL A 43 8.32 -5.62 -7.49
N ILE A 44 8.48 -4.42 -8.04
CA ILE A 44 7.45 -3.76 -8.84
C ILE A 44 7.80 -3.96 -10.31
N TYR A 45 6.86 -4.49 -11.08
CA TYR A 45 6.96 -4.64 -12.53
C TYR A 45 5.62 -4.27 -13.15
N ASN A 46 5.60 -3.41 -14.18
CA ASN A 46 4.39 -2.89 -14.80
C ASN A 46 3.35 -2.37 -13.78
N LYS A 47 3.79 -1.56 -12.81
CA LYS A 47 2.98 -0.98 -11.71
C LYS A 47 2.34 -2.02 -10.75
N SER A 48 2.68 -3.30 -10.88
CA SER A 48 2.17 -4.40 -10.05
C SER A 48 3.27 -4.99 -9.18
N ARG A 49 2.93 -5.46 -7.98
CA ARG A 49 3.88 -6.12 -7.06
C ARG A 49 3.93 -7.62 -7.33
N TYR A 50 5.13 -8.14 -7.48
CA TYR A 50 5.39 -9.57 -7.67
C TYR A 50 6.44 -10.07 -6.68
N ILE A 51 6.38 -11.37 -6.39
CA ILE A 51 7.34 -12.10 -5.59
C ILE A 51 8.22 -12.93 -6.54
N PRO A 52 9.55 -12.73 -6.54
CA PRO A 52 10.46 -13.58 -7.29
C PRO A 52 10.52 -15.01 -6.76
N GLU A 53 10.68 -15.99 -7.65
CA GLU A 53 10.85 -17.41 -7.31
C GLU A 53 11.98 -17.65 -6.30
N ASP A 54 13.12 -16.99 -6.52
CA ASP A 54 14.38 -17.17 -5.78
C ASP A 54 14.31 -16.86 -4.28
N ILE A 55 13.23 -16.19 -3.85
CA ILE A 55 12.99 -15.84 -2.44
C ILE A 55 11.84 -16.62 -1.81
N ILE A 56 11.09 -17.43 -2.57
CA ILE A 56 9.91 -18.15 -2.05
C ILE A 56 10.30 -19.11 -0.92
N GLY A 57 11.38 -19.87 -1.08
CA GLY A 57 11.87 -20.78 -0.04
C GLY A 57 12.25 -20.05 1.25
N ASP A 58 12.78 -18.83 1.15
CA ASP A 58 13.13 -18.01 2.32
C ASP A 58 11.88 -17.53 3.10
N LEU A 59 10.70 -17.54 2.45
CA LEU A 59 9.43 -17.18 3.08
C LEU A 59 8.87 -18.27 4.00
N ILE A 60 9.46 -19.47 4.05
CA ILE A 60 9.02 -20.55 4.97
C ILE A 60 9.49 -20.26 6.39
N VAL A 61 10.64 -19.62 6.54
CA VAL A 61 11.30 -19.45 7.84
C VAL A 61 10.40 -18.71 8.82
N SER A 62 10.19 -19.29 10.01
CA SER A 62 9.40 -18.66 11.06
C SER A 62 10.15 -17.45 11.63
N ILE A 63 9.49 -16.28 11.67
CA ILE A 63 10.12 -15.01 12.06
C ILE A 63 10.24 -14.87 13.61
N ARG A 64 10.13 -15.95 14.39
CA ARG A 64 9.92 -15.84 15.85
C ARG A 64 11.13 -15.44 16.72
N LYS A 65 12.22 -14.92 16.16
CA LYS A 65 13.33 -14.28 16.93
C LYS A 65 13.94 -13.10 16.14
N ARG A 66 14.25 -11.98 16.82
CA ARG A 66 14.75 -10.72 16.22
C ARG A 66 16.01 -10.92 15.35
N GLU A 67 16.91 -11.80 15.78
CA GLU A 67 18.17 -12.08 15.07
C GLU A 67 17.94 -12.93 13.79
N ILE A 68 17.06 -13.94 13.86
CA ILE A 68 16.66 -14.74 12.70
C ILE A 68 15.96 -13.85 11.68
N ARG A 69 15.09 -12.95 12.15
CA ARG A 69 14.44 -11.93 11.31
C ARG A 69 15.47 -11.07 10.56
N PHE A 70 16.45 -10.51 11.25
CA PHE A 70 17.45 -9.62 10.64
C PHE A 70 18.33 -10.36 9.61
N LYS A 71 18.71 -11.61 9.90
CA LYS A 71 19.47 -12.46 8.96
C LYS A 71 18.66 -12.74 7.69
N THR A 72 17.38 -13.11 7.83
CA THR A 72 16.48 -13.35 6.70
C THR A 72 16.23 -12.07 5.89
N GLU A 73 15.99 -10.93 6.54
CA GLU A 73 15.83 -9.62 5.87
C GLU A 73 17.07 -9.27 5.04
N LYS A 74 18.28 -9.47 5.58
CA LYS A 74 19.53 -9.17 4.87
C LYS A 74 19.73 -10.07 3.64
N ILE A 75 19.40 -11.36 3.74
CA ILE A 75 19.50 -12.31 2.62
C ILE A 75 18.51 -11.92 1.52
N ILE A 76 17.25 -11.67 1.88
CA ILE A 76 16.19 -11.27 0.94
C ILE A 76 16.55 -9.94 0.27
N ALA A 77 17.04 -8.96 1.02
CA ALA A 77 17.44 -7.67 0.48
C ALA A 77 18.53 -7.79 -0.60
N LYS A 78 19.57 -8.59 -0.34
CA LYS A 78 20.66 -8.83 -1.30
C LYS A 78 20.17 -9.48 -2.60
N LYS A 79 19.30 -10.49 -2.48
CA LYS A 79 18.68 -11.15 -3.64
C LYS A 79 17.79 -10.18 -4.43
N LEU A 80 16.96 -9.41 -3.74
CA LEU A 80 16.09 -8.41 -4.37
C LEU A 80 16.85 -7.31 -5.09
N GLU A 81 17.94 -6.82 -4.52
CA GLU A 81 18.79 -5.80 -5.16
C GLU A 81 19.36 -6.32 -6.48
N SER A 82 19.85 -7.56 -6.47
CA SER A 82 20.36 -8.23 -7.68
C SER A 82 19.27 -8.33 -8.76
N ILE A 83 18.06 -8.77 -8.36
CA ILE A 83 16.91 -8.90 -9.27
C ILE A 83 16.43 -7.54 -9.80
N LYS A 84 16.37 -6.51 -8.95
CA LYS A 84 15.98 -5.15 -9.35
C LYS A 84 16.94 -4.58 -10.39
N ASN A 85 18.24 -4.76 -10.19
CA ASN A 85 19.24 -4.33 -11.15
C ASN A 85 19.08 -5.05 -12.49
N PHE A 86 18.80 -6.35 -12.46
CA PHE A 86 18.54 -7.13 -13.66
C PHE A 86 17.28 -6.65 -14.41
N ILE A 87 16.16 -6.47 -13.71
CA ILE A 87 14.91 -5.96 -14.29
C ILE A 87 15.13 -4.57 -14.91
N LYS A 88 15.88 -3.69 -14.23
CA LYS A 88 16.21 -2.35 -14.74
C LYS A 88 17.00 -2.42 -16.05
N VAL A 89 17.99 -3.30 -16.14
CA VAL A 89 18.77 -3.52 -17.37
C VAL A 89 17.88 -4.10 -18.48
N TYR A 90 16.99 -5.03 -18.16
CA TYR A 90 16.05 -5.62 -19.11
C TYR A 90 15.07 -4.56 -19.66
N GLU A 91 14.48 -3.74 -18.78
CA GLU A 91 13.58 -2.64 -19.16
C GLU A 91 14.30 -1.63 -20.06
N GLN A 92 15.58 -1.31 -19.78
CA GLN A 92 16.38 -0.43 -20.63
C GLN A 92 16.64 -1.03 -22.03
N LYS A 93 16.93 -2.33 -22.12
CA LYS A 93 17.21 -3.04 -23.39
C LYS A 93 15.95 -3.28 -24.23
N HIS A 94 14.81 -3.51 -23.59
CA HIS A 94 13.54 -3.87 -24.24
C HIS A 94 12.50 -2.77 -24.16
N LYS A 95 12.93 -1.51 -23.99
CA LYS A 95 12.04 -0.35 -24.09
C LYS A 95 11.32 -0.37 -25.44
N GLN A 96 10.03 -0.73 -25.41
CA GLN A 96 9.05 -0.08 -26.29
C GLN A 96 9.13 1.42 -26.02
N PRO A 97 8.91 2.29 -27.02
CA PRO A 97 8.97 3.73 -26.84
C PRO A 97 7.86 4.17 -25.88
N SER A 98 8.17 4.22 -24.59
CA SER A 98 7.46 5.07 -23.65
C SER A 98 7.89 6.49 -24.00
N SER A 99 6.96 7.28 -24.52
CA SER A 99 7.12 8.71 -24.76
C SER A 99 7.95 9.36 -23.65
N THR A 100 9.16 9.78 -24.02
CA THR A 100 9.81 11.06 -23.68
C THR A 100 9.32 11.77 -22.41
N LYS A 101 10.12 12.24 -21.46
CA LYS A 101 11.57 12.49 -21.34
C LYS A 101 11.77 12.85 -19.86
N GLU A 102 12.83 12.35 -19.22
CA GLU A 102 13.50 13.13 -18.18
C GLU A 102 14.14 14.35 -18.86
N ILE A 103 14.08 15.54 -18.25
CA ILE A 103 15.20 16.46 -17.97
C ILE A 103 14.63 17.65 -17.16
N ASN A 104 15.02 17.68 -15.88
CA ASN A 104 15.43 18.85 -15.08
C ASN A 104 15.03 20.24 -15.58
N ASN A 105 14.00 20.82 -14.94
CA ASN A 105 14.04 22.12 -14.24
C ASN A 105 12.63 22.35 -13.68
N ILE A 106 12.22 21.58 -12.67
CA ILE A 106 10.94 21.88 -12.03
C ILE A 106 11.20 23.09 -11.15
N ASN A 107 10.71 24.24 -11.62
CA ASN A 107 10.80 25.52 -10.94
C ASN A 107 10.28 25.33 -9.51
N THR A 108 11.18 25.23 -8.54
CA THR A 108 10.85 24.98 -7.13
C THR A 108 9.81 25.98 -6.63
N ASN A 109 9.77 27.18 -7.23
CA ASN A 109 8.79 28.21 -6.95
C ASN A 109 7.37 27.84 -7.42
N GLU A 110 7.19 27.19 -8.57
CA GLU A 110 5.87 26.73 -9.03
C GLU A 110 5.35 25.56 -8.19
N ILE A 111 6.24 24.63 -7.78
CA ILE A 111 5.87 23.60 -6.80
C ILE A 111 5.52 24.24 -5.45
N LEU A 112 6.31 25.22 -4.99
CA LEU A 112 6.04 25.93 -3.74
C LEU A 112 4.71 26.67 -3.79
N GLU A 113 4.40 27.35 -4.89
CA GLU A 113 3.13 28.03 -5.12
C GLU A 113 1.96 27.03 -5.14
N ALA A 114 2.09 25.91 -5.85
CA ALA A 114 1.07 24.86 -5.85
C ALA A 114 0.87 24.24 -4.44
N ILE A 115 1.95 24.07 -3.67
CA ILE A 115 1.88 23.58 -2.28
C ILE A 115 1.23 24.62 -1.36
N ILE A 116 1.50 25.91 -1.55
CA ILE A 116 0.88 27.00 -0.79
C ILE A 116 -0.62 27.05 -1.09
N GLN A 117 -1.01 27.02 -2.37
CA GLN A 117 -2.42 26.99 -2.79
C GLN A 117 -3.15 25.77 -2.23
N LEU A 118 -2.56 24.57 -2.33
CA LEU A 118 -3.14 23.35 -1.76
C LEU A 118 -3.28 23.43 -0.24
N LYS A 119 -2.36 24.10 0.47
CA LYS A 119 -2.48 24.32 1.92
C LYS A 119 -3.64 25.25 2.25
N GLU A 120 -3.82 26.32 1.49
CA GLU A 120 -4.93 27.26 1.66
C GLU A 120 -6.28 26.59 1.40
N GLU A 121 -6.40 25.80 0.32
CA GLU A 121 -7.60 25.01 0.02
C GLU A 121 -7.92 23.99 1.13
N ILE A 122 -6.90 23.31 1.68
CA ILE A 122 -7.09 22.38 2.81
C ILE A 122 -7.58 23.11 4.06
N ILE A 123 -7.12 24.34 4.31
CA ILE A 123 -7.58 25.16 5.45
C ILE A 123 -9.05 25.54 5.25
N GLN A 124 -9.41 26.03 4.07
CA GLN A 124 -10.79 26.40 3.75
C GLN A 124 -11.75 25.21 3.86
N LEU A 125 -11.37 24.06 3.29
CA LEU A 125 -12.18 22.83 3.39
C LEU A 125 -12.35 22.37 4.85
N LYS A 126 -11.34 22.53 5.71
CA LYS A 126 -11.47 22.21 7.13
C LYS A 126 -12.46 23.13 7.84
N GLU A 127 -12.44 24.42 7.52
CA GLU A 127 -13.39 25.39 8.09
C GLU A 127 -14.83 25.11 7.64
N GLU A 128 -15.04 24.77 6.36
CA GLU A 128 -16.35 24.38 5.85
C GLU A 128 -16.89 23.11 6.51
N ILE A 129 -16.06 22.06 6.62
CA ILE A 129 -16.44 20.83 7.34
C ILE A 129 -16.79 21.14 8.80
N GLN A 130 -16.06 22.03 9.44
CA GLN A 130 -16.34 22.41 10.83
C GLN A 130 -17.66 23.19 10.97
N LYS A 131 -17.98 24.07 10.01
CA LYS A 131 -19.27 24.78 9.97
C LYS A 131 -20.44 23.81 9.74
N MET A 132 -20.33 22.91 8.77
CA MET A 132 -21.36 21.90 8.50
C MET A 132 -21.62 21.02 9.72
N ARG A 133 -20.56 20.55 10.40
CA ARG A 133 -20.72 19.75 11.64
C ARG A 133 -21.42 20.51 12.77
N LYS A 134 -21.20 21.83 12.89
CA LYS A 134 -21.90 22.66 13.88
C LYS A 134 -23.38 22.77 13.53
N GLN A 135 -23.71 23.01 12.26
CA GLN A 135 -25.09 23.08 11.79
C GLN A 135 -25.83 21.75 12.00
N GLU A 136 -25.23 20.62 11.63
CA GLU A 136 -25.81 19.29 11.88
C GLU A 136 -26.07 19.04 13.37
N GLN A 137 -25.15 19.48 14.26
CA GLN A 137 -25.36 19.34 15.70
C GLN A 137 -26.47 20.25 16.24
N GLU A 138 -26.64 21.45 15.69
CA GLU A 138 -27.74 22.35 16.05
C GLU A 138 -29.09 21.77 15.59
N GLU A 139 -29.19 21.32 14.34
CA GLU A 139 -30.40 20.66 13.81
C GLU A 139 -30.76 19.40 14.61
N LEU A 140 -29.77 18.58 15.00
CA LEU A 140 -30.01 17.40 15.83
C LEU A 140 -30.48 17.77 17.24
N LYS A 141 -29.98 18.86 17.83
CA LYS A 141 -30.46 19.35 19.13
C LYS A 141 -31.88 19.87 19.05
N GLU A 142 -32.23 20.57 17.97
CA GLU A 142 -33.58 21.10 17.74
C GLU A 142 -34.58 19.96 17.53
N LYS A 143 -34.28 19.00 16.65
CA LYS A 143 -35.10 17.79 16.46
C LYS A 143 -35.24 16.95 17.73
N ASN A 144 -34.18 16.84 18.54
CA ASN A 144 -34.28 16.13 19.81
C ASN A 144 -35.22 16.83 20.79
N LYS A 145 -35.19 18.17 20.89
CA LYS A 145 -36.16 18.93 21.70
C LYS A 145 -37.60 18.65 21.26
N GLU A 146 -37.87 18.72 19.96
CA GLU A 146 -39.19 18.44 19.37
C GLU A 146 -39.69 17.02 19.64
N ILE A 147 -38.80 16.04 19.87
CA ILE A 147 -39.18 14.65 20.19
C ILE A 147 -39.42 14.46 21.70
N THR A 148 -38.69 15.17 22.57
CA THR A 148 -38.87 15.07 24.03
C THR A 148 -40.15 15.73 24.52
N GLU A 149 -40.53 16.89 23.99
CA GLU A 149 -41.74 17.62 24.42
C GLU A 149 -43.06 16.80 24.28
N PRO A 150 -43.32 16.08 23.17
CA PRO A 150 -44.52 15.25 23.05
C PRO A 150 -44.43 13.93 23.84
N LYS A 151 -43.24 13.40 24.16
CA LYS A 151 -43.11 12.20 25.02
C LYS A 151 -43.51 12.47 26.47
N GLU A 152 -43.17 13.64 27.01
CA GLU A 152 -43.60 14.03 28.36
C GLU A 152 -45.11 14.32 28.44
N MET A 153 -45.72 14.83 27.36
CA MET A 153 -47.17 15.03 27.31
C MET A 153 -47.97 13.72 27.15
N MET A 154 -47.37 12.65 26.63
CA MET A 154 -48.03 11.33 26.49
C MET A 154 -47.85 10.40 27.70
N GLN A 155 -46.87 10.63 28.59
CA GLN A 155 -46.70 9.85 29.83
C GLN A 155 -47.52 10.39 31.01
N LYS A 156 -48.20 11.53 30.86
CA LYS A 156 -49.10 12.13 31.86
C LYS A 156 -50.60 11.97 31.55
N LYS A 157 -50.98 11.06 30.65
CA LYS A 157 -52.37 10.74 30.32
C LYS A 157 -52.72 9.29 30.58
#